data_AF-A0A7C2U6V4-F1
#
_entry.id   AF-A0A7C2U6V4-F1
#
_cell.length_a   1.000
_cell.length_b   1.000
_cell.length_c   1.000
_cell.angle_alpha   90.00
_cell.angle_beta   90.00
_cell.angle_gamma   90.00
#
_symmetry.space_group_name_H-M   'P 1'
#
loop_
_entity.id
_entity.type
_entity.pdbx_description
1 polymer ?
#
loop_
_entity_poly.entity_id
_entity_poly.type
_entity_poly.pdbx_seq_one_letter_code
_entity_poly.pdbx_strand_id
1 'polypeptide(L)'
;MTVEARAAFLAFFLVLWALVALLPWLGVALWRRGRGVVLALPLAPLAGCVGGVLLPLAGADDGRGFLFSLLAAFAGGALGTAAGVVVEGRLARPGS
;
A
#
# COMPACT_ATOMS: atom_id res chain seq x y z
N MET A 1 -3.14 5.96 27.59
CA MET A 1 -1.91 6.09 26.78
C MET A 1 -1.51 7.56 26.71
N THR A 2 -0.22 7.86 26.71
CA THR A 2 0.30 9.21 26.42
C THR A 2 0.17 9.53 24.92
N VAL A 3 0.30 10.80 24.53
CA VAL A 3 0.27 11.23 23.12
C VAL A 3 1.40 10.58 22.31
N GLU A 4 2.60 10.52 22.89
CA GLU A 4 3.78 9.89 22.29
C GLU A 4 3.55 8.41 21.99
N ALA A 5 2.99 7.66 22.95
CA ALA A 5 2.69 6.24 22.76
C ALA A 5 1.67 6.02 21.64
N ARG A 6 0.67 6.91 21.51
CA ARG A 6 -0.32 6.85 20.42
C ARG A 6 0.33 7.13 19.06
N ALA A 7 1.19 8.14 18.98
CA ALA A 7 1.90 8.48 17.75
C ALA A 7 2.83 7.35 17.31
N ALA A 8 3.57 6.75 18.26
CA ALA A 8 4.43 5.60 17.99
C ALA A 8 3.63 4.39 17.46
N PHE A 9 2.47 4.11 18.04
CA PHE A 9 1.58 3.05 17.58
C PHE A 9 1.07 3.30 16.16
N LEU A 10 0.57 4.51 15.86
CA LEU A 10 0.12 4.86 14.52
C LEU A 10 1.25 4.80 13.49
N ALA A 11 2.44 5.29 13.85
CA ALA A 11 3.61 5.23 12.99
C ALA A 11 4.02 3.77 12.69
N PHE A 12 3.99 2.89 13.69
CA PHE A 12 4.26 1.47 13.52
C PHE A 12 3.29 0.83 12.52
N PHE A 13 1.99 1.09 12.66
CA PHE A 13 0.97 0.59 11.73
C PHE A 13 1.15 1.15 10.32
N LEU A 14 1.42 2.45 10.21
CA LEU A 14 1.66 3.10 8.92
C LEU A 14 2.85 2.44 8.19
N VAL A 15 3.95 2.21 8.90
CA VAL A 15 5.13 1.53 8.35
C VAL A 15 4.78 0.09 7.94
N LEU A 16 4.06 -0.64 8.80
CA LEU A 16 3.70 -2.03 8.52
C LEU A 16 2.79 -2.14 7.28
N TRP A 17 1.77 -1.28 7.17
CA TRP A 17 0.91 -1.23 5.99
C TRP A 17 1.70 -0.87 4.74
N ALA A 18 2.59 0.13 4.80
CA ALA A 18 3.44 0.50 3.67
C ALA A 18 4.34 -0.67 3.22
N LEU A 19 4.96 -1.39 4.16
CA LEU A 19 5.82 -2.54 3.86
C LEU A 19 5.03 -3.70 3.23
N VAL A 20 3.86 -4.03 3.78
CA VAL A 20 2.99 -5.08 3.23
C VAL A 20 2.50 -4.70 1.82
N ALA A 21 2.15 -3.44 1.62
CA ALA A 21 1.68 -2.91 0.35
C ALA A 21 2.77 -2.85 -0.74
N LEU A 22 4.06 -2.90 -0.36
CA LEU A 22 5.17 -3.05 -1.30
C LEU A 22 5.33 -4.47 -1.84
N LEU A 23 4.75 -5.50 -1.21
CA LEU A 23 4.87 -6.88 -1.67
C LEU A 23 4.28 -7.11 -3.08
N PRO A 24 3.06 -6.64 -3.40
CA PRO A 24 2.55 -6.67 -4.77
C PRO A 24 3.46 -5.95 -5.77
N TRP A 25 3.96 -4.75 -5.40
CA TRP A 25 4.87 -3.99 -6.24
C TRP A 25 6.15 -4.77 -6.53
N LEU A 26 6.76 -5.37 -5.51
CA LEU A 26 7.97 -6.18 -5.64
C LEU A 26 7.75 -7.35 -6.60
N GLY A 27 6.63 -8.07 -6.46
CA GLY A 27 6.26 -9.16 -7.38
C GLY A 27 6.15 -8.69 -8.83
N VAL A 28 5.49 -7.55 -9.07
CA VAL A 28 5.34 -6.97 -10.41
C VAL A 28 6.68 -6.44 -10.95
N ALA A 29 7.50 -5.82 -10.10
CA ALA A 29 8.82 -5.33 -10.47
C ALA A 29 9.74 -6.48 -10.90
N LEU A 30 9.73 -7.61 -10.19
CA LEU A 30 10.47 -8.81 -10.56
C LEU A 30 9.98 -9.38 -11.89
N TRP A 31 8.66 -9.55 -12.07
CA TRP A 31 8.07 -10.03 -13.33
C TRP A 31 8.50 -9.15 -14.50
N ARG A 32 8.31 -7.82 -14.37
CA ARG A 32 8.60 -6.85 -15.43
C ARG A 32 10.09 -6.52 -15.56
N ARG A 33 10.96 -7.16 -14.76
CA ARG A 33 12.41 -6.86 -14.69
C ARG A 33 12.68 -5.36 -14.48
N GLY A 34 11.89 -4.73 -13.63
CA GLY A 34 11.99 -3.30 -13.31
C GLY A 34 11.44 -2.33 -14.36
N ARG A 35 10.86 -2.80 -15.48
CA ARG A 35 10.38 -1.93 -16.56
C ARG A 35 8.96 -1.43 -16.29
N GLY A 36 8.76 -0.11 -16.30
CA GLY A 36 7.43 0.49 -16.24
C GLY A 36 6.74 0.35 -14.88
N VAL A 37 7.50 0.40 -13.79
CA VAL A 37 7.03 0.19 -12.40
C VAL A 37 7.52 1.28 -11.44
N VAL A 38 8.10 2.36 -11.95
CA VAL A 38 8.68 3.44 -11.13
C VAL A 38 7.57 4.23 -10.44
N LEU A 39 6.48 4.56 -11.16
CA LEU A 39 5.33 5.26 -10.56
C LEU A 39 4.53 4.36 -9.61
N ALA A 40 4.61 3.05 -9.82
CA ALA A 40 3.97 2.07 -8.94
C ALA A 40 4.64 2.04 -7.55
N LEU A 41 5.94 2.35 -7.44
CA LEU A 41 6.70 2.32 -6.19
C LEU A 41 6.16 3.27 -5.11
N PRO A 42 5.93 4.58 -5.37
CA PRO A 42 5.32 5.46 -4.38
C PRO A 42 3.82 5.23 -4.22
N LEU A 43 3.12 4.79 -5.28
CA LEU A 43 1.66 4.61 -5.24
C LEU A 43 1.22 3.38 -4.42
N ALA A 44 1.99 2.30 -4.46
CA ALA A 44 1.70 1.08 -3.70
C ALA A 44 1.61 1.32 -2.17
N PRO A 45 2.62 1.87 -1.48
CA PRO A 45 2.55 2.12 -0.04
C PRO A 45 1.50 3.17 0.32
N LEU A 46 1.29 4.20 -0.51
CA LEU A 46 0.24 5.20 -0.26
C LEU A 46 -1.16 4.58 -0.28
N ALA A 47 -1.48 3.82 -1.33
CA ALA A 47 -2.75 3.12 -1.44
C ALA A 47 -2.91 2.04 -0.36
N GLY A 48 -1.82 1.38 0.02
CA GLY A 48 -1.77 0.44 1.13
C GLY A 48 -2.11 1.07 2.47
N CYS A 49 -1.51 2.21 2.81
CA CYS A 49 -1.82 2.95 4.02
C CYS A 49 -3.29 3.39 4.06
N VAL A 50 -3.83 3.88 2.93
CA VAL A 50 -5.25 4.22 2.83
C VAL A 50 -6.11 3.00 3.12
N GLY A 51 -5.82 1.84 2.49
CA GLY A 51 -6.56 0.60 2.73
C GLY A 51 -6.46 0.10 4.17
N GLY A 52 -5.27 0.11 4.76
CA GLY A 52 -5.02 -0.35 6.14
C GLY A 52 -5.74 0.49 7.19
N VAL A 53 -5.77 1.82 7.02
CA VAL A 53 -6.44 2.75 7.94
C VAL A 53 -7.96 2.54 8.00
N LEU A 54 -8.59 2.07 6.92
CA LEU A 54 -10.06 1.94 6.86
C LEU A 54 -10.62 1.01 7.94
N LEU A 55 -9.86 -0.01 8.38
CA LEU A 55 -10.35 -0.98 9.33
C LEU A 55 -10.38 -0.50 10.79
N PRO A 56 -9.32 0.11 11.32
CA PRO A 56 -9.39 0.83 12.58
C PRO A 56 -10.50 1.90 12.58
N LEU A 57 -10.69 2.61 11.46
CA LEU A 57 -11.78 3.59 11.34
C LEU A 57 -13.18 2.94 11.38
N ALA A 58 -13.29 1.68 10.97
CA ALA A 58 -14.53 0.90 11.07
C ALA A 58 -14.76 0.31 12.47
N GLY A 59 -13.87 0.58 13.45
CA GLY A 59 -14.00 0.12 14.84
C GLY A 59 -13.55 -1.32 15.08
N ALA A 60 -12.82 -1.93 14.14
CA ALA A 60 -12.25 -3.27 14.31
C ALA A 60 -10.92 -3.20 15.07
N ASP A 61 -11.00 -3.06 16.40
CA ASP A 61 -9.83 -2.84 17.28
C ASP A 61 -9.29 -4.11 17.94
N ASP A 62 -9.68 -5.29 17.44
CA ASP A 62 -9.22 -6.59 17.93
C ASP A 62 -8.08 -7.18 17.09
N GLY A 63 -7.52 -8.32 17.53
CA GLY A 63 -6.46 -9.01 16.81
C GLY A 63 -6.86 -9.43 15.38
N ARG A 64 -8.15 -9.62 15.11
CA ARG A 64 -8.65 -9.90 13.76
C ARG A 64 -8.67 -8.63 12.90
N GLY A 65 -9.11 -7.51 13.46
CA GLY A 65 -9.03 -6.19 12.83
C GLY A 65 -7.62 -5.85 12.37
N PHE A 66 -6.61 -6.19 13.18
CA PHE A 66 -5.21 -6.10 12.77
C PHE A 66 -4.92 -6.92 11.50
N LEU A 67 -5.21 -8.22 11.49
CA LEU A 67 -4.93 -9.09 10.33
C LEU A 67 -5.68 -8.63 9.07
N PHE A 68 -6.95 -8.27 9.20
CA PHE A 68 -7.71 -7.75 8.08
C PHE A 68 -7.15 -6.39 7.60
N SER A 69 -6.60 -5.55 8.48
CA SER A 69 -5.97 -4.28 8.06
C SER A 69 -4.71 -4.54 7.20
N LEU A 70 -3.97 -5.62 7.47
CA LEU A 70 -2.85 -6.04 6.63
C LEU A 70 -3.32 -6.54 5.26
N LEU A 71 -4.42 -7.31 5.22
CA LEU A 71 -5.03 -7.73 3.96
C LEU A 71 -5.54 -6.53 3.15
N ALA A 72 -6.18 -5.56 3.81
CA ALA A 72 -6.62 -4.33 3.18
C ALA A 72 -5.44 -3.49 2.66
N ALA A 73 -4.34 -3.41 3.42
CA ALA A 73 -3.12 -2.76 2.97
C ALA A 73 -2.47 -3.47 1.77
N PHE A 74 -2.43 -4.80 1.78
CA PHE A 74 -1.95 -5.60 0.64
C PHE A 74 -2.81 -5.36 -0.60
N ALA A 75 -4.14 -5.41 -0.47
CA ALA A 75 -5.07 -5.15 -1.57
C ALA A 75 -4.95 -3.72 -2.09
N GLY A 76 -4.87 -2.72 -1.19
CA GLY A 76 -4.61 -1.34 -1.54
C GLY A 76 -3.28 -1.17 -2.28
N GLY A 77 -2.22 -1.82 -1.81
CA GLY A 77 -0.91 -1.84 -2.47
C GLY A 77 -0.94 -2.48 -3.85
N ALA A 78 -1.69 -3.56 -4.04
CA ALA A 78 -1.88 -4.20 -5.35
C ALA A 78 -2.62 -3.27 -6.33
N LEU A 79 -3.65 -2.57 -5.87
CA LEU A 79 -4.36 -1.58 -6.67
C LEU A 79 -3.47 -0.38 -7.01
N GLY A 80 -2.73 0.16 -6.04
CA GLY A 80 -1.77 1.24 -6.25
C GLY A 80 -0.65 0.85 -7.22
N THR A 81 -0.17 -0.39 -7.12
CA THR A 81 0.80 -0.96 -8.06
C THR A 81 0.23 -1.01 -9.46
N ALA A 82 -0.97 -1.58 -9.63
CA ALA A 82 -1.63 -1.69 -10.93
C ALA A 82 -1.89 -0.30 -11.55
N ALA A 83 -2.37 0.65 -10.75
CA ALA A 83 -2.60 2.03 -11.16
C ALA A 83 -1.30 2.69 -11.65
N GLY A 84 -0.21 2.59 -10.88
CA GLY A 84 1.08 3.17 -11.27
C GLY A 84 1.64 2.58 -12.55
N VAL A 85 1.53 1.26 -12.72
CA VAL A 85 1.91 0.56 -13.94
C VAL A 85 1.10 1.03 -15.15
N VAL A 86 -0.22 1.19 -15.00
CA VAL A 86 -1.10 1.65 -16.07
C VAL A 86 -0.79 3.10 -16.45
N VAL A 87 -0.63 3.97 -15.47
CA VAL A 87 -0.32 5.40 -15.68
C VAL A 87 1.03 5.54 -16.38
N GLU A 88 2.06 4.86 -15.91
CA GLU A 88 3.39 4.90 -16.54
C GLU A 88 3.35 4.36 -17.97
N GLY A 89 2.60 3.29 -18.22
CA GLY A 89 2.39 2.76 -19.57
C GLY A 89 1.69 3.73 -20.52
N ARG A 90 0.74 4.53 -20.02
CA ARG A 90 0.07 5.59 -20.80
C ARG A 90 1.00 6.77 -21.08
N LEU A 91 1.81 7.16 -20.10
CA LEU A 91 2.80 8.23 -20.27
C LEU A 91 3.90 7.86 -21.27
N ALA A 92 4.31 6.58 -21.27
CA ALA A 92 5.29 6.06 -22.23
C ALA A 92 4.74 5.91 -23.66
N ARG A 93 3.41 5.95 -23.85
CA ARG A 93 2.73 5.93 -25.16
C ARG A 93 1.73 7.09 -25.27
N PRO A 94 2.19 8.34 -25.44
CA PRO A 94 1.28 9.46 -25.63
C PRO A 94 0.58 9.33 -27.00
N GLY A 95 -0.71 8.96 -27.01
CA GLY A 95 -1.58 9.08 -28.20
C GLY A 95 -1.70 7.85 -29.11
N SER A 96 -2.12 6.70 -28.60
CA SER A 96 -2.74 5.66 -29.44
C SER A 96 -4.21 5.98 -29.73
#